data_AF-A0A6J7E8T2-F1
#
_entry.id   AF-A0A6J7E8T2-F1
#
_cell.length_a   1.000
_cell.length_b   1.000
_cell.length_c   1.000
_cell.angle_alpha   90.00
_cell.angle_beta   90.00
_cell.angle_gamma   90.00
#
_symmetry.space_group_name_H-M   'P 1'
#
loop_
_entity.id
_entity.type
_entity.pdbx_description
1 polymer ?
#
loop_
_entity_poly.entity_id
_entity_poly.type
_entity_poly.pdbx_seq_one_letter_code
_entity_poly.pdbx_strand_id
1 'polypeptide(L)'
;MRLIGFEAGGDGVETGRHAATITGGSPGVLHGTRSYVLQDKNGQTVESHSISAGLDYPGVGPEHAYLHDIGRAEYRAINDDQAMEAFSLLCRTEGIIPAIETAHALAGAMIIGREIGPDATLLINLSGRGDKDVQTAANYFGIPL
;
A
#
# COMPACT_ATOMS: atom_id res chain seq x y z
N MET A 1 6.52 18.49 8.97
CA MET A 1 6.47 17.01 9.05
C MET A 1 5.74 16.48 7.82
N ARG A 2 6.39 15.64 7.01
CA ARG A 2 5.79 14.99 5.84
C ARG A 2 4.83 13.89 6.29
N LEU A 3 3.69 13.74 5.61
CA LEU A 3 2.76 12.63 5.79
C LEU A 3 2.73 11.87 4.46
N ILE A 4 2.98 10.57 4.52
CA ILE A 4 3.11 9.74 3.32
C ILE A 4 2.27 8.48 3.52
N GLY A 5 1.28 8.28 2.66
CA GLY A 5 0.52 7.05 2.54
C GLY A 5 1.09 6.17 1.43
N PHE A 6 1.07 4.85 1.64
CA PHE A 6 1.49 3.89 0.62
C PHE A 6 0.30 3.02 0.24
N GLU A 7 -0.08 3.06 -1.03
CA GLU A 7 -1.18 2.29 -1.59
C GLU A 7 -0.65 1.01 -2.24
N ALA A 8 -1.48 -0.03 -2.34
CA ALA A 8 -1.06 -1.26 -2.99
C ALA A 8 -1.01 -1.10 -4.51
N GLY A 9 0.20 -1.20 -5.05
CA GLY A 9 0.51 -1.15 -6.48
C GLY A 9 0.22 -2.47 -7.21
N GLY A 10 -0.03 -3.57 -6.49
CA GLY A 10 -0.30 -4.88 -7.08
C GLY A 10 0.84 -5.34 -7.98
N ASP A 11 0.50 -5.71 -9.21
CA ASP A 11 1.47 -6.08 -10.26
C ASP A 11 2.16 -4.86 -10.89
N GLY A 12 1.72 -3.65 -10.54
CA GLY A 12 2.14 -2.36 -11.10
C GLY A 12 0.94 -1.54 -11.54
N VAL A 13 0.95 -0.22 -11.29
CA VAL A 13 -0.18 0.67 -11.60
C VAL A 13 -0.50 0.68 -13.10
N GLU A 14 0.53 0.65 -13.94
CA GLU A 14 0.43 0.60 -15.40
C GLU A 14 -0.22 -0.67 -15.95
N THR A 15 -0.28 -1.74 -15.16
CA THR A 15 -0.89 -3.02 -15.57
C THR A 15 -2.42 -2.98 -15.43
N GLY A 16 -2.96 -2.02 -14.68
CA GLY A 16 -4.36 -1.99 -14.26
C GLY A 16 -4.72 -3.01 -13.17
N ARG A 17 -3.76 -3.83 -12.71
CA ARG A 17 -3.94 -4.80 -11.61
C ARG A 17 -3.31 -4.23 -10.34
N HIS A 18 -4.00 -3.27 -9.73
CA HIS A 18 -3.55 -2.57 -8.51
C HIS A 18 -4.74 -2.13 -7.65
N ALA A 19 -4.46 -1.65 -6.43
CA ALA A 19 -5.40 -0.99 -5.55
C ALA A 19 -4.97 0.45 -5.17
N ALA A 20 -4.06 1.03 -5.97
CA ALA A 20 -3.57 2.40 -5.80
C ALA A 20 -4.59 3.47 -6.22
N THR A 21 -5.56 3.74 -5.34
CA THR A 21 -6.75 4.54 -5.64
C THR A 21 -6.47 6.03 -5.90
N ILE A 22 -5.62 6.67 -5.12
CA ILE A 22 -5.23 8.07 -5.34
C ILE A 22 -4.28 8.18 -6.53
N THR A 23 -3.38 7.20 -6.69
CA THR A 23 -2.37 7.20 -7.76
C THR A 23 -2.96 6.94 -9.15
N GLY A 24 -3.88 5.98 -9.28
CA GLY A 24 -4.42 5.52 -10.57
C GLY A 24 -5.92 5.72 -10.74
N GLY A 25 -6.63 6.19 -9.71
CA GLY A 25 -8.07 6.41 -9.74
C GLY A 25 -8.47 7.83 -10.13
N SER A 26 -9.76 8.13 -9.93
CA SER A 26 -10.32 9.47 -10.16
C SER A 26 -11.45 9.78 -9.18
N PRO A 27 -11.83 11.06 -9.00
CA PRO A 27 -12.94 11.41 -8.13
C PRO A 27 -14.26 10.74 -8.56
N GLY A 28 -14.91 10.05 -7.63
CA GLY A 28 -16.14 9.29 -7.85
C GLY A 28 -16.96 9.15 -6.56
N VAL A 29 -18.08 8.41 -6.63
CA VAL A 29 -18.90 8.08 -5.46
C VAL A 29 -18.94 6.56 -5.32
N LEU A 30 -18.44 6.06 -4.18
CA LEU A 30 -18.47 4.65 -3.84
C LEU A 30 -18.79 4.50 -2.35
N HIS A 31 -19.61 3.50 -2.02
CA HIS A 31 -19.97 3.14 -0.65
C HIS A 31 -20.43 4.33 0.23
N GLY A 32 -21.22 5.25 -0.34
CA GLY A 32 -21.83 6.37 0.39
C GLY A 32 -20.93 7.59 0.59
N THR A 33 -19.74 7.65 -0.01
CA THR A 33 -18.84 8.81 0.08
C THR A 33 -18.38 9.27 -1.29
N ARG A 34 -18.09 10.57 -1.44
CA ARG A 34 -17.41 11.12 -2.62
C ARG A 34 -15.92 11.22 -2.32
N SER A 35 -15.09 10.47 -3.05
CA SER A 35 -13.65 10.34 -2.84
C SER A 35 -12.95 9.91 -4.14
N TYR A 36 -11.69 9.50 -4.10
CA TYR A 36 -11.05 8.80 -5.23
C TYR A 36 -11.51 7.35 -5.29
N VAL A 37 -11.70 6.84 -6.50
CA VAL A 37 -12.15 5.48 -6.81
C VAL A 37 -11.46 4.98 -8.08
N LEU A 38 -11.11 3.70 -8.13
CA LEU A 38 -10.75 3.00 -9.37
C LEU A 38 -12.03 2.75 -10.19
N GLN A 39 -12.20 3.50 -11.28
CA GLN A 39 -13.40 3.45 -12.11
C GLN A 39 -13.06 3.60 -13.60
N ASP A 40 -13.88 2.99 -14.45
CA ASP A 40 -13.77 3.12 -15.89
C ASP A 40 -14.34 4.47 -16.39
N LYS A 41 -14.25 4.71 -17.69
CA LYS A 41 -14.78 5.93 -18.34
C LYS A 41 -16.29 6.13 -18.19
N ASN A 42 -17.02 5.08 -17.83
CA ASN A 42 -18.48 5.10 -17.62
C ASN A 42 -18.83 5.19 -16.13
N GLY A 43 -17.83 5.35 -15.24
CA GLY A 43 -18.00 5.40 -13.79
C GLY A 43 -18.30 4.04 -13.15
N GLN A 44 -18.04 2.93 -13.85
CA GLN A 44 -18.15 1.59 -13.27
C GLN A 44 -16.90 1.30 -12.44
N THR A 45 -17.08 0.75 -11.24
CA THR A 45 -15.96 0.35 -10.37
C THR A 45 -15.12 -0.71 -11.07
N VAL A 46 -13.80 -0.50 -11.09
CA VAL A 46 -12.82 -1.48 -11.59
C VAL A 46 -12.38 -2.36 -10.43
N GLU A 47 -12.22 -3.66 -10.69
CA GLU A 47 -11.69 -4.60 -9.69
C GLU A 47 -10.26 -4.21 -9.33
N SER A 48 -10.01 -4.07 -8.03
CA SER A 48 -8.67 -3.86 -7.51
C SER A 48 -7.88 -5.18 -7.47
N HIS A 49 -6.57 -5.06 -7.30
CA HIS A 49 -5.71 -6.21 -7.08
C HIS A 49 -4.56 -5.89 -6.12
N SER A 50 -4.31 -6.76 -5.16
CA SER A 50 -3.08 -6.81 -4.36
C SER A 50 -2.90 -8.19 -3.72
N ILE A 51 -1.66 -8.59 -3.48
CA ILE A 51 -1.35 -9.72 -2.60
C ILE A 51 -1.84 -9.51 -1.15
N SER A 52 -2.03 -8.25 -0.74
CA SER A 52 -2.53 -7.87 0.58
C SER A 52 -4.04 -7.72 0.58
N ALA A 53 -4.75 -8.70 1.14
CA ALA A 53 -6.20 -8.66 1.23
C ALA A 53 -6.76 -7.40 1.90
N GLY A 54 -6.07 -6.83 2.90
CA GLY A 54 -6.50 -5.63 3.59
C GLY A 54 -6.31 -4.31 2.81
N LEU A 55 -5.52 -4.32 1.73
CA LEU A 55 -5.35 -3.15 0.84
C LEU A 55 -6.06 -3.32 -0.50
N ASP A 56 -6.59 -4.52 -0.79
CA ASP A 56 -7.32 -4.81 -2.03
C ASP A 56 -8.73 -4.18 -2.01
N TYR A 57 -8.77 -2.86 -2.14
CA TYR A 57 -9.99 -2.07 -2.12
C TYR A 57 -9.92 -0.95 -3.17
N PRO A 58 -10.93 -0.79 -4.05
CA PRO A 58 -10.89 0.17 -5.16
C PRO A 58 -11.25 1.60 -4.75
N GLY A 59 -11.44 1.88 -3.45
CA GLY A 59 -11.81 3.20 -2.93
C GLY A 59 -10.80 3.71 -1.90
N VAL A 60 -11.00 4.94 -1.42
CA VAL A 60 -10.23 5.50 -0.31
C VAL A 60 -11.12 6.43 0.53
N GLY A 61 -10.85 6.53 1.84
CA GLY A 61 -11.59 7.43 2.72
C GLY A 61 -11.50 8.90 2.28
N PRO A 62 -12.59 9.70 2.40
CA PRO A 62 -12.63 11.07 1.87
C PRO A 62 -11.67 12.03 2.59
N GLU A 63 -11.27 11.76 3.83
CA GLU A 63 -10.25 12.56 4.52
C GLU A 63 -8.87 12.41 3.86
N HIS A 64 -8.53 11.20 3.39
CA HIS A 64 -7.28 10.97 2.64
C HIS A 64 -7.27 11.72 1.31
N ALA A 65 -8.40 11.69 0.59
CA ALA A 65 -8.60 12.47 -0.63
C ALA A 65 -8.42 13.98 -0.38
N TYR A 66 -9.06 14.51 0.67
CA TYR A 66 -8.92 15.92 1.04
C TYR A 66 -7.45 16.28 1.36
N LEU A 67 -6.76 15.47 2.17
CA LEU A 67 -5.35 15.71 2.53
C LEU A 67 -4.41 15.63 1.32
N HIS A 68 -4.72 14.78 0.34
CA HIS A 68 -4.02 14.73 -0.94
C HIS A 68 -4.24 16.02 -1.73
N ASP A 69 -5.50 16.42 -1.94
CA ASP A 69 -5.86 17.56 -2.79
C ASP A 69 -5.26 18.89 -2.28
N ILE A 70 -5.15 19.08 -0.96
CA ILE A 70 -4.54 20.28 -0.38
C ILE A 70 -3.01 20.20 -0.27
N GLY A 71 -2.39 19.09 -0.71
CA GLY A 71 -0.94 18.87 -0.63
C GLY A 71 -0.42 18.61 0.79
N ARG A 72 -1.29 18.24 1.73
CA ARG A 72 -0.90 17.97 3.14
C ARG A 72 -0.31 16.57 3.31
N ALA A 73 -0.78 15.60 2.53
CA ALA A 73 -0.28 14.22 2.49
C ALA A 73 0.07 13.80 1.06
N GLU A 74 1.15 13.03 0.94
CA GLU A 74 1.62 12.42 -0.31
C GLU A 74 1.18 10.95 -0.33
N TYR A 75 0.77 10.44 -1.49
CA TYR A 75 0.41 9.03 -1.66
C TYR A 75 1.24 8.43 -2.78
N ARG A 76 1.80 7.24 -2.56
CA ARG A 76 2.61 6.53 -3.54
C ARG A 76 2.21 5.05 -3.59
N ALA A 77 2.25 4.45 -4.77
CA ALA A 77 2.03 3.02 -4.92
C ALA A 77 3.29 2.22 -4.53
N ILE A 78 3.09 1.06 -3.92
CA ILE A 78 4.12 0.05 -3.63
C ILE A 78 3.66 -1.28 -4.20
N ASN A 79 4.45 -1.85 -5.10
CA ASN A 79 4.11 -3.12 -5.75
C ASN A 79 4.26 -4.30 -4.79
N ASP A 80 3.60 -5.40 -5.13
CA ASP A 80 3.56 -6.60 -4.30
C ASP A 80 4.98 -7.16 -4.04
N ASP A 81 5.86 -7.12 -5.03
CA ASP A 81 7.26 -7.58 -4.90
C ASP A 81 8.06 -6.75 -3.89
N GLN A 82 7.89 -5.43 -3.90
CA GLN A 82 8.51 -4.49 -2.97
C GLN A 82 8.01 -4.72 -1.54
N ALA A 83 6.69 -4.90 -1.38
CA ALA A 83 6.09 -5.20 -0.08
C ALA A 83 6.61 -6.53 0.47
N MET A 84 6.69 -7.57 -0.37
CA MET A 84 7.20 -8.88 0.05
C MET A 84 8.70 -8.84 0.37
N GLU A 85 9.51 -8.06 -0.34
CA GLU A 85 10.92 -7.84 0.03
C GLU A 85 11.03 -7.22 1.44
N ALA A 86 10.23 -6.20 1.73
CA ALA A 86 10.22 -5.52 3.03
C ALA A 86 9.70 -6.41 4.16
N PHE A 87 8.66 -7.22 3.90
CA PHE A 87 8.19 -8.26 4.82
C PHE A 87 9.33 -9.19 5.21
N SER A 88 10.02 -9.73 4.20
CA SER A 88 11.11 -10.69 4.37
C SER A 88 12.29 -10.07 5.12
N LEU A 89 12.60 -8.81 4.84
CA LEU A 89 13.67 -8.07 5.51
C LEU A 89 13.38 -7.91 7.00
N LEU A 90 12.20 -7.41 7.38
CA LEU A 90 11.84 -7.20 8.78
C LEU A 90 11.85 -8.50 9.59
N CYS A 91 11.35 -9.59 9.00
CA CYS A 91 11.40 -10.91 9.61
C CYS A 91 12.85 -11.34 9.92
N ARG A 92 13.79 -11.10 9.00
CA ARG A 92 15.18 -11.54 9.13
C ARG A 92 16.03 -10.63 10.02
N THR A 93 15.79 -9.32 10.02
CA THR A 93 16.64 -8.37 10.75
C THR A 93 16.12 -8.10 12.15
N GLU A 94 14.80 -7.96 12.31
CA GLU A 94 14.19 -7.56 13.58
C GLU A 94 13.42 -8.69 14.28
N GLY A 95 13.20 -9.83 13.62
CA GLY A 95 12.42 -10.94 14.16
C GLY A 95 10.93 -10.62 14.33
N ILE A 96 10.43 -9.62 13.60
CA ILE A 96 9.03 -9.20 13.61
C ILE A 96 8.39 -9.67 12.32
N ILE A 97 7.28 -10.39 12.41
CA ILE A 97 6.48 -10.80 11.24
C ILE A 97 5.38 -9.75 11.03
N PRO A 98 5.52 -8.83 10.06
CA PRO A 98 4.54 -7.78 9.83
C PRO A 98 3.35 -8.32 9.03
N ALA A 99 2.17 -7.69 9.15
CA ALA A 99 1.12 -7.92 8.17
C ALA A 99 1.60 -7.49 6.76
N ILE A 100 1.12 -8.13 5.69
CA ILE A 100 1.50 -7.72 4.32
C ILE A 100 1.07 -6.26 4.05
N GLU A 101 -0.04 -5.80 4.64
CA GLU A 101 -0.49 -4.41 4.59
C GLU A 101 0.58 -3.47 5.19
N THR A 102 1.15 -3.86 6.33
CA THR A 102 2.23 -3.12 7.00
C THR A 102 3.51 -3.13 6.17
N ALA A 103 3.79 -4.22 5.46
CA ALA A 103 4.99 -4.36 4.64
C ALA A 103 5.04 -3.34 3.48
N HIS A 104 3.89 -2.89 2.96
CA HIS A 104 3.84 -1.80 1.99
C HIS A 104 4.40 -0.49 2.56
N ALA A 105 4.04 -0.15 3.80
CA ALA A 105 4.55 1.05 4.47
C ALA A 105 6.05 0.95 4.76
N LEU A 106 6.56 -0.25 5.08
CA LEU A 106 7.98 -0.51 5.30
C LEU A 106 8.80 -0.36 4.01
N ALA A 107 8.32 -0.96 2.90
CA ALA A 107 8.94 -0.80 1.59
C ALA A 107 8.99 0.67 1.17
N GLY A 108 7.89 1.40 1.35
CA GLY A 108 7.83 2.84 1.13
C GLY A 108 8.82 3.61 2.00
N ALA A 109 8.95 3.27 3.28
CA ALA A 109 9.90 3.91 4.19
C ALA A 109 11.36 3.68 3.77
N MET A 110 11.71 2.51 3.22
CA MET A 110 13.05 2.25 2.68
C MET A 110 13.38 3.15 1.48
N ILE A 111 12.40 3.39 0.60
CA ILE A 111 12.55 4.32 -0.53
C ILE A 111 12.74 5.75 0.00
N ILE A 112 11.83 6.20 0.88
CA ILE A 112 11.88 7.55 1.44
C ILE A 112 13.17 7.80 2.22
N GLY A 113 13.63 6.83 3.03
CA GLY A 113 14.88 6.94 3.78
C GLY A 113 16.09 7.18 2.88
N ARG A 114 16.14 6.55 1.71
CA ARG A 114 17.19 6.80 0.70
C ARG A 114 17.08 8.20 0.08
N GLU A 115 15.87 8.73 -0.10
CA GLU A 115 15.65 10.08 -0.64
C GLU A 115 16.06 11.18 0.33
N ILE A 116 15.75 11.03 1.63
CA ILE A 116 15.93 12.10 2.62
C ILE A 116 17.27 12.02 3.38
N GLY A 117 18.00 10.91 3.25
CA GLY A 117 19.34 10.74 3.81
C GLY A 117 19.38 10.13 5.23
N PRO A 118 20.59 9.79 5.70
CA PRO A 118 20.81 8.98 6.89
C PRO A 118 20.46 9.67 8.22
N ASP A 119 20.42 11.00 8.25
CA ASP A 119 20.14 11.77 9.48
C ASP A 119 18.62 11.95 9.73
N ALA A 120 17.78 11.47 8.83
CA ALA A 120 16.35 11.63 8.95
C ALA A 120 15.73 10.64 9.95
N THR A 121 14.65 11.08 10.60
CA THR A 121 13.82 10.23 11.46
C THR A 121 12.50 9.91 10.76
N LEU A 122 12.19 8.61 10.65
CA LEU A 122 10.93 8.11 10.10
C LEU A 122 10.14 7.40 11.19
N LEU A 123 8.86 7.76 11.32
CA LEU A 123 7.89 7.03 12.14
C LEU A 123 6.99 6.22 11.21
N ILE A 124 6.93 4.92 11.41
CA ILE A 124 6.18 3.98 10.56
C ILE A 124 5.09 3.35 11.41
N ASN A 125 3.87 3.34 10.89
CA ASN A 125 2.77 2.63 11.55
C ASN A 125 2.82 1.15 11.19
N LEU A 126 3.17 0.29 12.15
CA LEU A 126 3.03 -1.16 12.03
C LEU A 126 1.59 -1.54 12.34
N SER A 127 0.73 -1.42 11.32
CA SER A 127 -0.73 -1.56 11.46
C SER A 127 -1.19 -2.94 11.92
N GLY A 128 -0.40 -3.99 11.71
CA GLY A 128 -0.76 -5.33 12.14
C GLY A 128 0.40 -6.33 12.12
N ARG A 129 0.16 -7.48 12.76
CA ARG A 129 1.05 -8.65 12.74
C ARG A 129 0.70 -9.60 11.61
N GLY A 130 1.68 -10.33 11.11
CA GLY A 130 1.57 -11.16 9.91
C GLY A 130 1.15 -12.61 10.13
N ASP A 131 0.66 -13.00 11.32
CA ASP A 131 0.23 -14.38 11.57
C ASP A 131 -0.80 -14.85 10.53
N LYS A 132 -1.73 -13.96 10.14
CA LYS A 132 -2.75 -14.23 9.12
C LYS A 132 -2.18 -14.46 7.71
N ASP A 133 -0.97 -13.94 7.46
CA ASP A 133 -0.34 -13.90 6.14
C ASP A 133 0.75 -14.96 5.97
N VAL A 134 1.04 -15.77 7.01
CA VAL A 134 2.14 -16.76 6.99
C VAL A 134 2.02 -17.72 5.81
N GLN A 135 0.82 -18.23 5.52
CA GLN A 135 0.62 -19.14 4.38
C GLN A 135 0.89 -18.44 3.03
N THR A 136 0.38 -17.22 2.86
CA THR A 136 0.61 -16.41 1.65
C THR A 136 2.09 -16.14 1.46
N ALA A 137 2.79 -15.71 2.51
CA ALA A 137 4.21 -15.45 2.49
C ALA A 137 5.03 -16.72 2.20
N ALA A 138 4.71 -17.84 2.85
CA ALA A 138 5.41 -19.10 2.63
C ALA A 138 5.27 -19.58 1.18
N ASN A 139 4.05 -19.51 0.62
CA ASN A 139 3.81 -19.81 -0.79
C ASN A 139 4.63 -18.88 -1.71
N TYR A 140 4.64 -17.57 -1.41
CA TYR A 140 5.39 -16.58 -2.19
C TYR A 140 6.90 -16.85 -2.19
N PHE A 141 7.48 -17.20 -1.04
CA PHE A 141 8.91 -17.48 -0.91
C PHE A 141 9.30 -18.93 -1.20
N GLY A 142 8.35 -19.80 -1.55
CA GLY A 142 8.60 -21.23 -1.79
C GLY A 142 9.04 -21.99 -0.53
N ILE A 143 8.57 -21.57 0.64
CA ILE A 143 8.86 -22.22 1.93
C ILE A 143 7.77 -23.26 2.21
N PRO A 144 8.12 -24.54 2.45
CA PRO A 144 7.15 -25.54 2.88
C PRO A 144 6.70 -25.26 4.32
N LEU A 145 5.38 -25.33 4.56
CA LEU A 145 4.74 -25.27 5.89
C LEU A 145 4.12 -26.61 6.26
#